data_AF-A0A4V2WV45-F1
#
_entry.id   AF-A0A4V2WV45-F1
#
_cell.length_a   1.000
_cell.length_b   1.000
_cell.length_c   1.000
_cell.angle_alpha   90.00
_cell.angle_beta   90.00
_cell.angle_gamma   90.00
#
_symmetry.space_group_name_H-M   'P 1'
#
loop_
_entity.id
_entity.type
_entity.pdbx_description
1 polymer ?
#
loop_
_entity_poly.entity_id
_entity_poly.type
_entity_poly.pdbx_seq_one_letter_code
_entity_poly.pdbx_strand_id
1 'polypeptide(L)'
;MSLKDQLAADTENVFMNSEELADSVTIDGVVISGFLLEQSGEMEELVNVLKVASSVVISADSVIVANGKTYGVASGPHDDGFGSKTVVLGTRL
;
A
#
# COMPACT_ATOMS: atom_id res chain seq x y z
N MET A 1 -3.89 11.29 -21.42
CA MET A 1 -4.67 11.02 -20.19
C MET A 1 -6.07 11.55 -20.41
N SER A 2 -7.08 10.70 -20.22
CA SER A 2 -8.48 11.09 -20.38
C SER A 2 -8.99 11.75 -19.09
N LEU A 3 -9.96 12.64 -19.20
CA LEU A 3 -10.62 13.29 -18.05
C LEU A 3 -11.24 12.24 -17.10
N LYS A 4 -11.59 11.05 -17.60
CA LYS A 4 -12.12 9.95 -16.79
C LYS A 4 -11.04 9.30 -15.93
N ASP A 5 -9.81 9.26 -16.42
CA ASP A 5 -8.67 8.67 -15.69
C ASP A 5 -8.25 9.59 -14.53
N GLN A 6 -8.30 10.92 -14.76
CA GLN A 6 -8.09 11.92 -13.72
C GLN A 6 -9.20 11.90 -12.68
N LEU A 7 -10.46 11.76 -13.10
CA LEU A 7 -11.57 11.67 -12.16
C LEU A 7 -11.51 10.40 -11.30
N ALA A 8 -11.08 9.27 -11.86
CA ALA A 8 -10.88 8.04 -11.11
C ALA A 8 -9.77 8.23 -10.05
N ALA A 9 -8.63 8.80 -10.43
CA ALA A 9 -7.54 9.11 -9.52
C ALA A 9 -7.95 10.10 -8.40
N ASP A 10 -8.70 11.14 -8.74
CA ASP A 10 -9.18 12.13 -7.77
C ASP A 10 -10.27 11.55 -6.85
N THR A 11 -11.15 10.70 -7.36
CA THR A 11 -12.19 10.05 -6.55
C THR A 11 -11.58 9.04 -5.58
N GLU A 12 -10.56 8.30 -6.01
CA GLU A 12 -9.82 7.36 -5.15
C GLU A 12 -9.07 8.11 -4.04
N ASN A 13 -8.51 9.29 -4.32
CA ASN A 13 -7.87 10.15 -3.30
C ASN A 13 -8.86 10.78 -2.30
N VAL A 14 -10.11 11.04 -2.69
CA VAL A 14 -11.11 11.71 -1.83
C VAL A 14 -11.87 10.73 -0.93
N PHE A 15 -11.97 9.45 -1.31
CA PHE A 15 -12.60 8.41 -0.49
C PHE A 15 -11.66 7.72 0.51
N MET A 16 -10.37 8.04 0.50
CA MET A 16 -9.44 7.59 1.54
C MET A 16 -9.81 8.28 2.86
N ASN A 17 -10.42 7.54 3.78
CA ASN A 17 -10.63 8.04 5.13
C ASN A 17 -9.25 8.42 5.70
N SER A 18 -9.15 9.56 6.39
CA SER A 18 -7.88 9.93 7.06
C SER A 18 -7.45 8.89 8.11
N GLU A 19 -8.34 7.97 8.48
CA GLU A 19 -8.10 6.82 9.36
C GLU A 19 -7.33 5.67 8.66
N GLU A 20 -7.25 5.66 7.33
CA GLU A 20 -6.49 4.67 6.53
C GLU A 20 -5.06 5.15 6.19
N LEU A 21 -4.72 6.37 6.61
CA LEU A 21 -3.33 6.81 6.65
C LEU A 21 -2.60 5.97 7.70
N ALA A 22 -1.57 5.25 7.28
CA ALA A 22 -0.68 4.63 8.25
C ALA A 22 0.08 5.73 9.00
N ASP A 23 -0.12 5.82 10.31
CA ASP A 23 0.56 6.78 11.19
C ASP A 23 2.08 6.73 11.04
N SER A 24 2.62 5.55 10.78
CA SER A 24 4.01 5.35 10.41
C SER A 24 4.18 4.11 9.54
N VAL A 25 4.91 4.24 8.44
CA VAL A 25 5.39 3.11 7.63
C VAL A 25 6.90 3.19 7.55
N THR A 26 7.58 2.08 7.83
CA THR A 26 8.99 1.90 7.51
C THR A 26 9.18 0.70 6.62
N ILE A 27 10.08 0.79 5.65
CA ILE A 27 10.51 -0.34 4.82
C ILE A 27 12.02 -0.45 4.95
N ASP A 28 12.49 -1.61 5.39
CA ASP A 28 13.92 -1.88 5.63
C ASP A 28 14.58 -0.81 6.53
N GLY A 29 13.83 -0.28 7.49
CA GLY A 29 14.26 0.75 8.43
C GLY A 29 14.18 2.19 7.93
N VAL A 30 13.78 2.42 6.67
CA VAL A 30 13.57 3.77 6.11
C VAL A 30 12.12 4.19 6.34
N VAL A 31 11.91 5.38 6.92
CA VAL A 31 10.57 5.96 7.12
C VAL A 31 10.02 6.46 5.80
N ILE A 32 8.79 6.06 5.48
CA ILE A 32 8.15 6.38 4.22
C ILE A 32 6.70 6.79 4.48
N SER A 33 6.19 7.70 3.65
CA SER A 33 4.77 7.99 3.59
C SER A 33 4.07 6.92 2.74
N GLY A 34 2.97 6.39 3.26
CA GLY A 34 2.16 5.38 2.58
C GLY A 34 0.81 5.20 3.24
N PHE A 35 -0.07 4.47 2.56
CA PHE A 35 -1.42 4.14 3.02
C PHE A 35 -1.51 2.64 3.28
N LEU A 36 -2.03 2.27 4.44
CA LEU A 36 -2.30 0.87 4.76
C LEU A 36 -3.79 0.63 4.61
N LEU A 37 -4.15 -0.14 3.59
CA LEU A 37 -5.53 -0.43 3.20
C LEU A 37 -5.85 -1.88 3.59
N GLU A 38 -7.06 -2.11 4.11
CA GLU A 38 -7.58 -3.47 4.27
C GLU A 38 -8.52 -3.77 3.09
N GLN A 39 -8.18 -4.76 2.27
CA GLN A 39 -8.98 -5.16 1.11
C GLN A 39 -9.44 -6.61 1.24
N SER A 40 -10.62 -6.92 0.69
CA SER A 40 -11.07 -8.31 0.57
C SER A 40 -10.26 -9.03 -0.51
N GLY A 41 -9.52 -10.05 -0.13
CA GLY A 41 -8.80 -10.96 -1.03
C GLY A 41 -9.74 -11.95 -1.75
N GLU A 42 -9.16 -12.75 -2.65
CA GLU A 42 -9.91 -13.68 -3.52
C GLU A 42 -10.69 -14.78 -2.78
N MET A 43 -10.41 -15.01 -1.49
CA MET A 43 -11.04 -16.05 -0.67
C MET A 43 -11.87 -15.47 0.50
N GLU A 44 -12.36 -14.24 0.37
CA GLU A 44 -13.03 -13.50 1.46
C GLU A 44 -12.13 -13.22 2.69
N GLU A 45 -10.81 -13.43 2.55
CA GLU A 45 -9.83 -13.06 3.56
C GLU A 45 -9.52 -11.58 3.48
N LEU A 46 -9.56 -10.87 4.61
CA LEU A 46 -9.09 -9.48 4.67
C LEU A 46 -7.55 -9.48 4.56
N VAL A 47 -7.04 -8.89 3.49
CA VAL A 47 -5.61 -8.71 3.24
C VAL A 47 -5.21 -7.27 3.48
N ASN A 48 -4.00 -7.08 4.00
CA ASN A 48 -3.42 -5.76 4.19
C ASN A 48 -2.66 -5.37 2.91
N VAL A 49 -2.93 -4.20 2.35
CA VAL A 49 -2.30 -3.66 1.15
C VAL A 49 -1.63 -2.35 1.50
N LEU A 50 -0.33 -2.25 1.29
CA LEU A 50 0.41 -1.01 1.44
C LEU A 50 0.55 -0.31 0.08
N LYS A 51 0.07 0.93 0.01
CA LYS A 51 0.21 1.83 -1.15
C LYS A 51 1.26 2.89 -0.84
N VAL A 52 2.32 2.98 -1.65
CA VAL A 52 3.42 3.94 -1.51
C VAL A 52 3.73 4.61 -2.84
N ALA A 53 4.54 5.67 -2.84
CA ALA A 53 5.01 6.31 -4.07
C ALA A 53 5.82 5.32 -4.93
N SER A 54 5.70 5.42 -6.26
CA SER A 54 6.39 4.52 -7.21
C SER A 54 7.92 4.57 -7.15
N SER A 55 8.49 5.64 -6.61
CA SER A 55 9.93 5.82 -6.36
C SER A 55 10.46 4.96 -5.22
N VAL A 56 9.58 4.42 -4.38
CA VAL A 56 9.95 3.56 -3.27
C VAL A 56 10.34 2.19 -3.79
N VAL A 57 11.50 1.70 -3.36
CA VAL A 57 11.99 0.38 -3.71
C VAL A 57 11.51 -0.61 -2.65
N ILE A 58 10.72 -1.59 -3.08
CA ILE A 58 10.25 -2.70 -2.24
C ILE A 58 10.67 -3.99 -2.94
N SER A 59 11.31 -4.88 -2.18
CA SER A 59 11.70 -6.21 -2.63
C SER A 59 10.88 -7.28 -1.91
N ALA A 60 10.85 -8.51 -2.42
CA ALA A 60 10.15 -9.62 -1.75
C ALA A 60 10.69 -9.91 -0.35
N ASP A 61 11.97 -9.61 -0.10
CA ASP A 61 12.63 -9.81 1.20
C ASP A 61 12.45 -8.62 2.16
N SER A 62 11.88 -7.51 1.68
CA SER A 62 11.76 -6.27 2.45
C SER A 62 10.89 -6.46 3.69
N VAL A 63 11.31 -5.83 4.78
CA VAL A 63 10.58 -5.81 6.06
C VAL A 63 9.79 -4.52 6.14
N ILE A 64 8.47 -4.65 6.27
CA ILE A 64 7.56 -3.51 6.29
C ILE A 64 6.99 -3.39 7.70
N VAL A 65 7.22 -2.28 8.38
CA VAL A 65 6.57 -2.00 9.67
C VAL A 65 5.56 -0.88 9.46
N ALA A 66 4.28 -1.18 9.64
CA ALA A 66 3.19 -0.21 9.54
C ALA A 66 2.39 -0.20 10.84
N ASN A 67 2.13 0.98 11.40
CA ASN A 67 1.37 1.15 12.66
C ASN A 67 1.89 0.25 13.81
N GLY A 68 3.22 0.10 13.90
CA GLY A 68 3.88 -0.73 14.93
C GLY A 68 3.79 -2.26 14.71
N LYS A 69 3.12 -2.72 13.65
CA LYS A 69 3.08 -4.14 13.26
C LYS A 69 4.09 -4.41 12.15
N THR A 70 4.76 -5.56 12.23
CA THR A 70 5.73 -5.99 11.22
C THR A 70 5.06 -6.94 10.24
N TYR A 71 5.31 -6.70 8.95
CA TYR A 71 4.77 -7.42 7.82
C TYR A 71 5.91 -7.84 6.88
N GLY A 72 5.69 -8.93 6.15
CA GLY A 72 6.47 -9.29 4.97
C GLY A 72 5.71 -8.95 3.70
N VAL A 73 6.40 -9.03 2.56
CA VAL A 73 5.76 -8.93 1.24
C VAL A 73 5.18 -10.30 0.87
N ALA A 74 3.85 -10.38 0.74
CA ALA A 74 3.16 -11.57 0.27
C ALA A 74 3.03 -11.60 -1.25
N SER A 75 2.74 -10.44 -1.87
CA SER A 75 2.60 -10.31 -3.32
C SER A 75 2.85 -8.87 -3.79
N GLY A 76 3.36 -8.70 -5.01
CA GLY A 76 3.79 -7.41 -5.58
C GLY A 76 5.30 -7.16 -5.48
N PRO A 77 5.76 -5.90 -5.66
CA PRO A 77 4.97 -4.67 -5.85
C PRO A 77 4.33 -4.57 -7.25
N HIS A 78 3.11 -4.04 -7.31
CA HIS A 78 2.38 -3.73 -8.54
C HIS A 78 2.28 -2.22 -8.73
N ASP A 79 2.46 -1.74 -9.96
CA ASP A 79 2.21 -0.34 -10.30
C ASP A 79 0.71 -0.14 -10.52
N ASP A 80 0.12 0.87 -9.89
CA ASP A 80 -1.30 1.16 -10.06
C ASP A 80 -1.60 2.06 -11.26
N GLY A 81 -0.56 2.53 -11.97
CA GLY A 81 -0.69 3.41 -13.13
C GLY A 81 -0.96 4.87 -12.79
N PHE A 82 -1.03 5.23 -11.50
CA PHE A 82 -1.31 6.58 -10.99
C PHE A 82 -0.10 7.18 -10.25
N GLY A 83 1.09 6.62 -10.43
CA GLY A 83 2.33 7.09 -9.81
C GLY A 83 2.58 6.50 -8.43
N SER A 84 1.76 5.54 -7.99
CA SER A 84 1.94 4.76 -6.78
C SER A 84 2.18 3.28 -7.10
N LYS A 85 2.69 2.57 -6.10
CA LYS A 85 2.84 1.13 -6.10
C LYS A 85 2.09 0.55 -4.93
N THR A 86 1.47 -0.60 -5.15
CA THR A 86 0.78 -1.37 -4.14
C THR A 86 1.52 -2.67 -3.88
N VAL A 87 1.58 -3.07 -2.61
CA VAL A 87 2.14 -4.35 -2.20
C VAL A 87 1.19 -5.02 -1.22
N VAL A 88 0.94 -6.31 -1.41
CA VAL A 88 0.13 -7.10 -0.49
C VAL A 88 1.05 -7.58 0.62
N LEU A 89 0.63 -7.31 1.86
CA LEU A 89 1.36 -7.64 3.07
C LEU A 89 0.91 -8.98 3.62
N GLY A 90 1.89 -9.81 3.96
CA GLY A 90 1.69 -11.07 4.67
C GLY A 90 2.15 -10.94 6.13
N THR A 91 1.49 -11.65 7.03
CA THR A 91 1.94 -11.76 8.42
C THR A 91 3.30 -12.46 8.45
N ARG A 92 4.33 -11.79 8.98
CA ARG A 92 5.64 -12.41 9.19
C ARG A 92 5.61 -13.08 10.58
N LEU A 93 5.57 -14.42 10.60
CA LEU A 93 5.70 -15.24 11.81
C LEU A 93 7.16 -15.24 12.31
#